data_AF-M3B3T0-F1
#
_entry.id   AF-M3B3T0-F1
#
_cell.length_a   1.000
_cell.length_b   1.000
_cell.length_c   1.000
_cell.angle_alpha   90.00
_cell.angle_beta   90.00
_cell.angle_gamma   90.00
#
_symmetry.space_group_name_H-M   'P 1'
#
loop_
_entity.id
_entity.type
_entity.pdbx_description
1 polymer ?
#
loop_
_entity_poly.entity_id
_entity_poly.type
_entity_poly.pdbx_seq_one_letter_code
_entity_poly.pdbx_strand_id
1 'polypeptide(L)'
;MSPIVTRYEEAERQGDKIKYHVWENIDLLPFGLWKHEIKFNCSFENKNDGVTSWIEAPMGLTSKAVYSVKTPTDPKHVESGGECVLDESIDSSCNFFLKPFVEATMVSTRKKMHARILAKAKASPTADPPSA
;
A
#
# COMPACT_ATOMS: atom_id res chain seq x y z
N MET A 1 11.67 -12.53 9.45
CA MET A 1 11.52 -11.85 8.14
C MET A 1 11.87 -10.40 8.39
N SER A 2 13.06 -9.97 7.98
CA SER A 2 13.58 -8.63 8.27
C SER A 2 12.61 -7.57 7.75
N PRO A 3 12.47 -6.43 8.46
CA PRO A 3 11.67 -5.33 7.94
C PRO A 3 12.29 -4.89 6.61
N ILE A 4 11.48 -4.97 5.55
CA ILE A 4 11.89 -4.56 4.20
C ILE A 4 12.28 -3.07 4.24
N VAL A 5 11.50 -2.26 4.98
CA VAL A 5 11.77 -0.86 5.32
C VAL A 5 12.73 -0.74 6.49
N THR A 6 13.90 -0.17 6.22
CA THR A 6 14.94 0.10 7.22
C THR A 6 14.70 1.43 7.91
N ARG A 7 14.32 2.47 7.14
CA ARG A 7 13.95 3.80 7.65
C ARG A 7 13.08 4.53 6.64
N TYR A 8 12.34 5.53 7.10
CA TYR A 8 11.62 6.47 6.26
C TYR A 8 11.62 7.86 6.90
N GLU A 9 11.52 8.90 6.08
CA GLU A 9 11.33 10.28 6.52
C GLU A 9 10.26 10.98 5.67
N GLU A 10 9.47 11.86 6.27
CA GLU A 10 8.54 12.72 5.53
C GLU A 10 9.37 13.74 4.75
N ALA A 11 9.26 13.73 3.43
CA ALA A 11 9.98 14.63 2.54
C ALA A 11 9.15 15.88 2.23
N GLU A 12 7.85 15.70 2.01
CA GLU A 12 6.94 16.77 1.60
C GLU A 12 5.50 16.43 1.98
N ARG A 13 4.70 17.45 2.31
CA ARG A 13 3.26 17.32 2.52
C ARG A 13 2.52 18.42 1.77
N GLN A 14 1.56 18.00 0.96
CA GLN A 14 0.69 18.90 0.20
C GLN A 14 -0.77 18.47 0.43
N GLY A 15 -1.46 19.15 1.34
CA GLY A 15 -2.81 18.77 1.77
C GLY A 15 -2.83 17.35 2.37
N ASP A 16 -3.70 16.50 1.84
CA ASP A 16 -3.85 15.10 2.27
C ASP A 16 -2.82 14.15 1.63
N LYS A 17 -1.98 14.66 0.72
CA LYS A 17 -0.91 13.90 0.10
C LYS A 17 0.41 14.12 0.85
N ILE A 18 1.02 13.02 1.29
CA ILE A 18 2.29 13.01 2.00
C ILE A 18 3.29 12.18 1.20
N LYS A 19 4.47 12.75 0.95
CA LYS A 19 5.59 12.09 0.28
C LYS A 19 6.66 11.76 1.30
N TYR A 20 7.17 10.54 1.21
CA TYR A 20 8.24 10.00 2.03
C TYR A 20 9.43 9.62 1.18
N HIS A 21 10.61 9.80 1.74
CA HIS A 21 11.78 9.04 1.33
C HIS A 21 11.84 7.76 2.16
N VAL A 22 12.00 6.63 1.48
CA VAL A 22 12.01 5.30 2.08
C VAL A 22 13.33 4.62 1.74
N TRP A 23 13.93 3.98 2.72
CA TRP A 23 15.11 3.15 2.55
C TRP A 23 14.75 1.70 2.82
N GLU A 24 15.08 0.84 1.87
CA GLU A 24 14.85 -0.59 1.95
C GLU A 24 16.12 -1.36 1.63
N ASN A 25 16.36 -2.43 2.38
CA ASN A 25 17.41 -3.38 2.03
C ASN A 25 16.83 -4.44 1.08
N ILE A 26 17.34 -4.48 -0.14
CA ILE A 26 16.95 -5.44 -1.16
C ILE A 26 18.06 -6.45 -1.40
N ASP A 27 17.68 -7.72 -1.43
CA ASP A 27 18.49 -8.81 -1.94
C ASP A 27 18.24 -8.94 -3.45
N LEU A 28 19.13 -8.40 -4.28
CA LEU A 28 18.99 -8.48 -5.75
C LEU A 28 19.37 -9.85 -6.32
N LEU A 29 20.13 -10.65 -5.57
CA LEU A 29 20.50 -12.02 -5.92
C LEU A 29 19.96 -13.01 -4.89
N PRO A 30 19.52 -14.21 -5.32
CA PRO A 30 19.09 -15.26 -4.41
C PRO A 30 20.20 -15.63 -3.42
N PHE A 31 19.81 -16.08 -2.23
CA PHE A 31 20.72 -16.40 -1.11
C PHE A 31 21.45 -15.20 -0.49
N GLY A 32 21.01 -13.96 -0.78
CA GLY A 32 21.56 -12.75 -0.15
C GLY A 32 22.98 -12.43 -0.61
N LEU A 33 23.37 -12.93 -1.79
CA LEU A 33 24.69 -12.71 -2.39
C LEU A 33 24.93 -11.24 -2.75
N TRP A 34 23.86 -10.45 -2.86
CA TRP A 34 23.98 -9.02 -3.11
C TRP A 34 22.87 -8.24 -2.39
N LYS A 35 23.25 -7.70 -1.22
CA LYS A 35 22.44 -6.79 -0.42
C LYS A 35 22.74 -5.36 -0.82
N HIS A 36 21.70 -4.60 -1.11
CA HIS A 36 21.83 -3.18 -1.40
C HIS A 36 20.74 -2.39 -0.67
N GLU A 37 21.13 -1.31 0.00
CA GLU A 37 20.17 -0.34 0.51
C GLU A 37 19.77 0.57 -0.65
N ILE A 38 18.49 0.57 -0.99
CA ILE A 38 17.94 1.50 -1.97
C ILE A 38 17.21 2.64 -1.25
N LYS A 39 17.29 3.84 -1.81
CA LYS A 39 16.40 4.97 -1.46
C LYS A 39 15.37 5.13 -2.57
N PHE A 40 14.10 5.24 -2.22
CA PHE A 40 13.02 5.53 -3.16
C PHE A 40 12.00 6.50 -2.59
N ASN A 41 11.14 7.03 -3.46
CA ASN A 41 10.05 7.90 -3.08
C ASN A 41 8.76 7.11 -2.98
N CYS A 42 8.02 7.33 -1.90
CA CYS A 42 6.68 6.81 -1.75
C CYS A 42 5.74 7.94 -1.34
N SER A 43 4.64 8.13 -2.05
CA SER A 43 3.60 9.10 -1.68
C SER A 43 2.32 8.37 -1.32
N PHE A 44 1.60 8.89 -0.34
CA PHE A 44 0.28 8.42 0.06
C PHE A 44 -0.68 9.58 0.09
N GLU A 45 -1.89 9.35 -0.40
CA GLU A 45 -3.01 10.29 -0.32
C GLU A 45 -4.18 9.55 0.29
N ASN A 46 -4.64 10.02 1.46
CA ASN A 46 -5.83 9.48 2.09
C ASN A 46 -7.05 9.95 1.30
N LYS A 47 -7.97 9.02 1.05
CA LYS A 47 -9.27 9.29 0.45
C LYS A 47 -10.35 8.94 1.45
N ASN A 48 -11.55 9.49 1.25
CA ASN A 48 -12.69 9.21 2.12
C ASN A 48 -13.01 7.71 2.22
N ASP A 49 -12.79 6.97 1.14
CA ASP A 49 -13.06 5.54 1.02
C ASP A 49 -11.79 4.68 1.02
N GLY A 50 -10.60 5.25 1.26
CA GLY A 50 -9.38 4.46 1.27
C GLY A 50 -8.09 5.25 1.09
N VAL A 51 -7.15 4.72 0.28
CA VAL A 51 -5.82 5.32 0.12
C VAL A 51 -5.31 5.11 -1.30
N THR A 52 -4.68 6.14 -1.86
CA THR A 52 -3.87 5.99 -3.06
C THR A 52 -2.40 6.11 -2.71
N SER A 53 -1.58 5.25 -3.30
CA SER A 53 -0.13 5.27 -3.12
C SER A 53 0.59 5.35 -4.46
N TRP A 54 1.74 6.01 -4.45
CA TRP A 54 2.65 6.11 -5.59
C TRP A 54 4.05 5.74 -5.13
N ILE A 55 4.73 4.92 -5.89
CA ILE A 55 6.10 4.50 -5.64
C ILE A 55 6.93 4.84 -6.88
N GLU A 56 8.06 5.49 -6.65
CA GLU A 56 9.09 5.74 -7.65
C GLU A 56 10.41 5.24 -7.07
N ALA A 57 10.85 4.08 -7.54
CA ALA A 57 12.06 3.43 -7.10
C ALA A 57 13.12 3.37 -8.20
N PRO A 58 14.41 3.20 -7.83
CA PRO A 58 15.48 3.01 -8.78
C PRO A 58 15.20 1.88 -9.78
N MET A 59 15.97 1.87 -10.88
CA MET A 59 15.87 0.86 -11.94
C MET A 59 14.52 0.86 -12.69
N GLY A 60 13.81 1.98 -12.66
CA GLY A 60 12.61 2.22 -13.46
C GLY A 60 11.35 1.58 -12.88
N LEU A 61 11.34 1.21 -11.59
CA LEU A 61 10.13 0.74 -10.93
C LEU A 61 9.24 1.93 -10.59
N THR A 62 8.07 1.99 -11.22
CA THR A 62 6.99 2.89 -10.83
C THR A 62 5.74 2.09 -10.51
N SER A 63 5.01 2.51 -9.49
CA SER A 63 3.76 1.86 -9.10
C SER A 63 2.77 2.91 -8.63
N LYS A 64 1.52 2.77 -9.07
CA LYS A 64 0.37 3.50 -8.54
C LYS A 64 -0.65 2.47 -8.09
N ALA A 65 -1.02 2.52 -6.83
CA ALA A 65 -1.99 1.61 -6.26
C ALA A 65 -3.13 2.40 -5.59
N VAL A 66 -4.37 2.09 -5.99
CA VAL A 66 -5.59 2.65 -5.41
C VAL A 66 -6.27 1.55 -4.60
N TYR A 67 -6.51 1.83 -3.34
CA TYR A 67 -7.19 0.97 -2.40
C TYR A 67 -8.49 1.65 -1.96
N SER A 68 -9.62 1.01 -2.19
CA SER A 68 -10.94 1.49 -1.76
C SER A 68 -11.63 0.41 -0.93
N VAL A 69 -12.16 0.79 0.23
CA VAL A 69 -12.95 -0.09 1.11
C VAL A 69 -14.42 0.19 0.87
N LYS A 70 -15.15 -0.84 0.44
CA LYS A 70 -16.61 -0.80 0.31
C LYS A 70 -17.21 -1.49 1.53
N THR A 71 -17.93 -0.72 2.34
CA THR A 71 -18.83 -1.26 3.35
C THR A 71 -20.12 -1.72 2.67
N PRO A 72 -20.64 -2.92 2.99
CA PRO A 72 -21.91 -3.36 2.44
C PRO A 72 -23.03 -2.41 2.92
N THR A 73 -23.58 -1.61 2.01
CA THR A 73 -24.73 -0.73 2.25
C THR A 73 -26.07 -1.43 1.98
N ASP A 74 -26.05 -2.69 1.54
CA ASP A 74 -27.27 -3.45 1.27
C ASP A 74 -27.80 -4.10 2.57
N PRO A 75 -29.02 -3.76 3.03
CA PRO A 75 -29.58 -4.28 4.28
C PRO A 75 -29.66 -5.82 4.33
N LYS A 76 -29.71 -6.51 3.19
CA LYS A 76 -29.69 -7.99 3.15
C LYS A 76 -28.33 -8.60 3.52
N HIS A 77 -27.23 -7.85 3.32
CA HIS A 77 -25.87 -8.31 3.68
C HIS A 77 -25.49 -7.98 5.13
N VAL A 78 -26.15 -6.98 5.74
CA VAL A 78 -25.89 -6.59 7.13
C VAL A 78 -26.38 -7.67 8.11
N GLU A 79 -27.51 -8.33 7.85
CA GLU A 79 -28.04 -9.40 8.71
C GLU A 79 -27.20 -10.69 8.68
N SER A 80 -26.32 -10.88 7.68
CA SER A 80 -25.39 -12.02 7.59
C SER A 80 -23.95 -11.68 7.98
N GLY A 81 -23.68 -10.49 8.54
CA GLY A 81 -22.32 -10.09 8.91
C GLY A 81 -21.44 -9.76 7.69
N GLY A 82 -21.99 -9.01 6.72
CA GLY A 82 -21.32 -8.67 5.47
C GLY A 82 -19.89 -8.15 5.67
N GLU A 83 -18.92 -8.86 5.09
CA GLU A 83 -17.51 -8.51 5.20
C GLU A 83 -17.20 -7.23 4.41
N CYS A 84 -16.37 -6.34 4.97
CA CYS A 84 -15.82 -5.21 4.23
C CYS A 84 -15.02 -5.71 3.02
N VAL A 85 -15.34 -5.22 1.83
CA VAL A 85 -14.64 -5.58 0.60
C VAL A 85 -13.56 -4.53 0.31
N LEU A 86 -12.32 -4.98 0.09
CA LEU A 86 -11.23 -4.13 -0.37
C LEU A 86 -11.06 -4.28 -1.88
N ASP A 87 -11.33 -3.21 -2.62
CA ASP A 87 -11.00 -3.11 -4.03
C ASP A 87 -9.58 -2.56 -4.18
N GLU A 88 -8.75 -3.28 -4.95
CA GLU A 88 -7.37 -2.89 -5.28
C GLU A 88 -7.26 -2.71 -6.80
N SER A 89 -6.77 -1.54 -7.22
CA SER A 89 -6.37 -1.27 -8.60
C SER A 89 -4.90 -0.84 -8.62
N ILE A 90 -4.07 -1.58 -9.35
CA ILE A 90 -2.63 -1.32 -9.42
C ILE A 90 -2.20 -1.18 -10.87
N ASP A 91 -1.52 -0.08 -11.14
CA ASP A 91 -0.71 0.11 -12.33
C ASP A 91 0.76 0.09 -11.92
N SER A 92 1.60 -0.72 -12.56
CA SER A 92 3.02 -0.83 -12.21
C SER A 92 3.85 -1.14 -13.43
N SER A 93 4.98 -0.45 -13.52
CA SER A 93 5.97 -0.64 -14.59
C SER A 93 7.34 -0.85 -13.99
N CYS A 94 8.15 -1.69 -14.63
CA CYS A 94 9.55 -1.91 -14.26
C CYS A 94 10.34 -2.38 -15.48
N ASN A 95 11.66 -2.37 -15.38
CA ASN A 95 12.52 -2.96 -16.40
C ASN A 95 12.25 -4.47 -16.51
N PHE A 96 12.23 -5.00 -17.75
CA PHE A 96 11.93 -6.40 -18.06
C PHE A 96 12.75 -7.40 -17.23
N PHE A 97 14.03 -7.10 -16.98
CA PHE A 97 14.91 -7.97 -16.17
C PHE A 97 14.52 -8.06 -14.70
N LEU A 98 13.85 -7.04 -14.15
CA LEU A 98 13.44 -6.98 -12.75
C LEU A 98 12.02 -7.48 -12.53
N LYS A 99 11.25 -7.70 -13.60
CA LYS A 99 9.85 -8.11 -13.52
C LYS A 99 9.63 -9.35 -12.65
N PRO A 100 10.39 -10.45 -12.77
CA PRO A 100 10.18 -11.63 -11.92
C PRO A 100 10.41 -11.35 -10.43
N PHE A 101 11.42 -10.54 -10.12
CA PHE A 101 11.75 -10.15 -8.74
C PHE A 101 10.66 -9.26 -8.14
N VAL A 102 10.19 -8.27 -8.91
CA VAL A 102 9.11 -7.36 -8.48
C VAL A 102 7.81 -8.14 -8.26
N GLU A 103 7.43 -9.03 -9.19
CA GLU A 103 6.22 -9.84 -9.05
C GLU A 103 6.26 -10.75 -7.81
N ALA A 104 7.40 -11.40 -7.55
CA ALA A 104 7.58 -12.27 -6.39
C ALA A 104 7.46 -11.52 -5.06
N THR A 105 7.99 -10.30 -4.99
CA THR A 105 7.95 -9.47 -3.77
C THR A 105 6.59 -8.83 -3.54
N MET A 106 5.92 -8.37 -4.62
CA MET A 106 4.63 -7.67 -4.56
C MET A 106 3.55 -8.47 -3.84
N VAL A 107 3.41 -9.77 -4.10
CA VAL A 107 2.33 -10.58 -3.51
C VAL A 107 2.39 -10.57 -1.98
N SER A 108 3.59 -10.72 -1.41
CA SER A 108 3.76 -10.74 0.04
C SER A 108 3.46 -9.39 0.69
N THR A 109 3.88 -8.30 0.02
CA THR A 109 3.66 -6.92 0.48
C THR A 109 2.19 -6.56 0.42
N ARG A 110 1.50 -6.91 -0.67
CA ARG A 110 0.06 -6.65 -0.85
C ARG A 110 -0.77 -7.32 0.24
N LYS A 111 -0.52 -8.60 0.54
CA LYS A 111 -1.21 -9.30 1.64
C LYS A 111 -1.11 -8.57 2.97
N LYS A 112 0.08 -8.05 3.30
CA LYS A 112 0.30 -7.28 4.54
C LYS A 112 -0.43 -5.93 4.50
N MET A 113 -0.44 -5.27 3.34
CA MET A 113 -1.12 -3.98 3.16
C MET A 113 -2.64 -4.12 3.26
N HIS A 114 -3.22 -5.13 2.60
CA HIS A 114 -4.65 -5.45 2.69
C HIS A 114 -5.09 -5.69 4.13
N ALA A 115 -4.34 -6.53 4.87
CA ALA A 115 -4.64 -6.82 6.26
C ALA A 115 -4.64 -5.55 7.14
N ARG A 116 -3.69 -4.62 6.91
CA ARG A 116 -3.62 -3.35 7.64
C ARG A 116 -4.75 -2.40 7.30
N ILE A 117 -5.11 -2.29 6.02
CA ILE A 117 -6.22 -1.43 5.56
C ILE A 117 -7.54 -1.94 6.14
N LEU A 118 -7.81 -3.24 6.05
CA LEU A 118 -9.01 -3.86 6.61
C LEU A 118 -9.06 -3.74 8.15
N ALA A 119 -7.93 -3.93 8.83
CA ALA A 119 -7.87 -3.75 10.29
C ALA A 119 -8.17 -2.30 10.70
N LYS A 120 -7.63 -1.32 9.98
CA LYS A 120 -7.94 0.11 10.18
C LYS A 120 -9.41 0.41 9.90
N ALA A 121 -9.97 -0.11 8.80
CA ALA A 121 -11.37 0.09 8.45
C ALA A 121 -12.33 -0.50 9.50
N LYS A 122 -12.00 -1.67 10.06
CA LYS A 122 -12.77 -2.29 11.16
C LYS A 122 -12.65 -1.54 12.50
N ALA A 123 -11.53 -0.85 12.72
CA ALA A 123 -11.26 -0.12 13.95
C ALA A 123 -11.84 1.30 13.96
N SER A 124 -12.17 1.87 12.80
CA SER A 124 -12.88 3.14 12.72
C SER A 124 -14.36 2.92 13.11
N PRO A 125 -14.83 3.40 14.27
CA PRO A 125 -16.25 3.40 14.55
C PRO A 125 -16.90 4.41 13.61
N THR A 126 -18.06 4.03 13.09
CA THR A 126 -19.11 4.83 12.47
C THR A 126 -18.87 6.34 12.56
N ALA A 127 -18.70 7.01 11.41
CA ALA A 127 -18.84 8.46 11.35
C ALA A 127 -20.16 8.87 12.02
N ASP A 128 -20.09 9.78 12.98
CA ASP A 128 -21.26 10.30 13.68
C ASP A 128 -22.31 10.77 12.66
N PRO A 129 -23.61 10.45 12.85
CA PRO A 129 -24.66 11.00 12.02
C PRO A 129 -24.66 12.54 12.18
N PRO A 130 -24.97 13.31 11.10
CA PRO A 130 -25.04 14.75 11.20
C PRO A 130 -26.04 15.13 12.30
N SER A 131 -25.58 15.91 13.28
CA SER A 131 -26.44 16.49 14.30
C SER A 131 -27.56 17.27 13.61
N ALA A 132 -28.80 16.85 13.89
CA ALA A 132 -30.02 17.53 13.50
C ALA A 132 -30.18 18.87 14.22
#